data_AF-A0A968FXZ2-F1
#
_entry.id   AF-A0A968FXZ2-F1
#
_cell.length_a   1.000
_cell.length_b   1.000
_cell.length_c   1.000
_cell.angle_alpha   90.00
_cell.angle_beta   90.00
_cell.angle_gamma   90.00
#
_symmetry.space_group_name_H-M   'P 1'
#
loop_
_entity.id
_entity.type
_entity.pdbx_description
1 polymer ?
#
loop_
_entity_poly.entity_id
_entity_poly.type
_entity_poly.pdbx_seq_one_letter_code
_entity_poly.pdbx_strand_id
1 'polypeptide(L)' 'SKGFDILAVTISSKLSGMYTSAVQAKQVLDNARIEVVDSLTAAMCVGLSVGKVSEAIKQGADLQKCRQVMEDALENTGV' A
#
# COMPACT_ATOMS: atom_id res chain seq x y z
N SER A 1 2.54 2.00 -20.76
CA SER A 1 2.64 1.47 -19.38
C SER A 1 2.29 -0.01 -19.42
N LYS A 2 3.08 -0.90 -18.80
CA LYS A 2 2.60 -2.27 -18.56
C LYS A 2 1.38 -2.15 -17.64
N GLY A 3 0.22 -2.69 -17.99
CA GLY A 3 -1.09 -2.45 -17.35
C GLY A 3 -1.24 -3.04 -15.93
N PHE A 4 -0.19 -2.97 -15.12
CA PHE A 4 -0.16 -3.48 -13.76
C PHE A 4 -0.97 -2.62 -12.80
N ASP A 5 -1.55 -3.30 -11.83
CA ASP A 5 -2.06 -2.69 -10.61
C ASP A 5 -0.89 -2.40 -9.65
N ILE A 6 -0.92 -1.23 -9.01
CA ILE A 6 0.14 -0.77 -8.11
C ILE A 6 -0.47 -0.50 -6.73
N LEU A 7 0.02 -1.19 -5.72
CA LEU A 7 -0.22 -0.86 -4.32
C LEU A 7 1.04 -0.23 -3.75
N ALA A 8 1.00 1.07 -3.47
CA ALA A 8 2.10 1.80 -2.85
C ALA A 8 1.87 1.92 -1.35
N VAL A 9 2.80 1.42 -0.54
CA VAL A 9 2.79 1.59 0.92
C VAL A 9 3.92 2.52 1.31
N THR A 10 3.60 3.62 1.99
CA THR A 10 4.59 4.59 2.45
C THR A 10 4.77 4.50 3.96
N ILE A 11 5.93 4.91 4.46
CA ILE A 11 6.09 5.18 5.90
C ILE A 11 5.09 6.25 6.35
N SER A 12 4.82 6.29 7.67
CA SER A 12 3.85 7.20 8.30
C SER A 12 3.88 8.62 7.72
N SER A 13 2.71 9.12 7.30
CA SER A 13 2.54 10.53 6.91
C SER A 13 2.86 11.51 8.04
N LYS A 14 2.82 11.05 9.30
CA LYS A 14 3.21 11.85 10.48
C LYS A 14 4.73 12.03 10.60
N LEU A 15 5.51 11.22 9.89
CA LEU A 15 6.97 11.21 9.95
C LEU A 15 7.63 11.67 8.63
N SER A 16 6.91 11.68 7.52
CA SER A 16 7.46 12.04 6.21
C SER A 16 6.40 12.55 5.23
N GLY A 17 6.84 13.24 4.17
CA GLY A 17 5.97 13.67 3.06
C GLY A 17 5.69 12.60 1.99
N MET A 18 6.14 11.35 2.16
CA MET A 18 6.06 10.32 1.11
C MET A 18 4.62 9.99 0.70
N TYR A 19 3.72 9.86 1.67
CA TYR A 19 2.30 9.61 1.43
C TYR A 19 1.70 10.70 0.52
N THR A 20 1.92 11.96 0.88
CA THR A 20 1.44 13.11 0.12
C THR A 20 1.97 13.12 -1.31
N SER A 21 3.27 12.86 -1.51
CA SER A 21 3.86 12.76 -2.84
C SER A 21 3.27 11.61 -3.67
N ALA A 22 3.01 10.46 -3.04
CA ALA A 22 2.41 9.30 -3.72
C ALA A 22 0.95 9.56 -4.11
N VAL A 23 0.17 10.23 -3.26
CA VAL A 23 -1.21 10.64 -3.58
C VAL A 23 -1.23 11.62 -4.76
N GLN A 24 -0.32 12.60 -4.78
CA GLN A 24 -0.18 13.51 -5.92
C GLN A 24 0.20 12.76 -7.21
N ALA A 25 1.15 11.84 -7.15
CA ALA A 25 1.53 11.03 -8.31
C ALA A 25 0.35 10.20 -8.85
N LYS A 26 -0.48 9.61 -7.97
CA LYS A 26 -1.72 8.92 -8.35
C LYS A 26 -2.67 9.83 -9.14
N GLN A 27 -2.79 11.11 -8.76
CA GLN A 27 -3.68 12.07 -9.43
C GLN A 27 -3.18 12.50 -10.82
N VAL A 28 -1.87 12.46 -11.05
CA VAL A 28 -1.25 12.88 -12.32
C VAL A 28 -1.18 11.73 -13.34
N LEU A 29 -1.25 10.47 -12.87
CA LEU A 29 -1.12 9.28 -13.70
C LEU A 29 -2.51 8.71 -14.09
N ASP A 30 -3.20 9.40 -15.01
CA ASP A 30 -4.59 9.11 -15.41
C ASP A 30 -4.87 7.66 -15.88
N ASN A 31 -3.84 6.95 -16.37
CA ASN A 31 -3.96 5.59 -16.92
C ASN A 31 -3.31 4.51 -16.03
N ALA A 32 -3.04 4.81 -14.76
CA ALA A 32 -2.46 3.86 -13.82
C ALA A 32 -3.46 3.49 -12.72
N ARG A 33 -3.64 2.19 -12.49
CA ARG A 33 -4.44 1.68 -11.37
C ARG A 33 -3.58 1.64 -10.12
N ILE A 34 -3.63 2.72 -9.34
CA ILE A 34 -2.77 2.92 -8.17
C ILE A 34 -3.63 3.04 -6.92
N GLU A 35 -3.28 2.31 -5.87
CA GLU A 35 -3.73 2.55 -4.50
C GLU A 35 -2.56 2.93 -3.62
N VAL A 36 -2.78 3.87 -2.69
CA VAL A 36 -1.75 4.39 -1.78
C VAL A 36 -2.22 4.17 -0.34
N VAL A 37 -1.40 3.50 0.44
CA VAL A 37 -1.62 3.19 1.86
C VAL A 37 -0.60 3.95 2.70
N ASP A 38 -1.09 4.76 3.64
CA ASP A 38 -0.28 5.31 4.71
C ASP A 38 -0.06 4.22 5.75
N SER A 39 1.18 3.80 5.99
CA SER A 39 1.43 2.74 6.97
C SER A 39 1.11 3.17 8.39
N LEU A 40 1.14 4.48 8.68
CA LEU A 40 1.13 5.06 10.03
C LEU A 40 2.24 4.55 10.97
N THR A 41 3.19 3.74 10.47
CA THR A 41 4.32 3.19 11.23
C THR A 41 5.66 3.46 10.54
N ALA A 42 6.78 3.06 11.16
CA ALA A 42 8.12 3.07 10.57
C ALA A 42 8.34 1.92 9.56
N ALA A 43 9.48 1.91 8.87
CA ALA A 43 9.72 1.04 7.71
C ALA A 43 9.63 -0.47 7.97
N MET A 44 9.91 -0.96 9.19
CA MET A 44 10.02 -2.40 9.47
C MET A 44 8.67 -3.14 9.45
N CYS A 45 7.59 -2.54 9.96
CA CYS A 45 6.27 -3.20 10.01
C CYS A 45 5.69 -3.43 8.61
N VAL A 46 6.01 -2.55 7.66
CA VAL A 46 5.57 -2.66 6.27
C VAL A 46 6.06 -3.95 5.63
N GLY A 47 7.32 -4.33 5.86
CA GLY A 47 7.91 -5.54 5.27
C GLY A 47 7.23 -6.84 5.73
N LEU A 48 6.84 -6.92 7.01
CA LEU A 48 6.12 -8.09 7.55
C LEU A 48 4.69 -8.20 6.98
N SER A 49 4.02 -7.06 6.78
CA SER A 49 2.65 -7.01 6.26
C SER A 49 2.53 -7.39 4.77
N VAL A 50 3.59 -7.16 3.98
CA VAL A 50 3.63 -7.52 2.54
C VAL A 50 3.44 -9.04 2.32
N GLY A 51 3.84 -9.88 3.28
CA GLY A 51 3.62 -11.33 3.21
C GLY A 51 2.14 -11.69 3.05
N LYS A 52 1.25 -11.07 3.84
CA LYS A 52 -0.21 -11.31 3.78
C LYS A 52 -0.81 -10.86 2.45
N VAL A 53 -0.33 -9.74 1.91
CA VAL A 53 -0.75 -9.23 0.60
C VAL A 53 -0.32 -10.19 -0.52
N SER A 54 0.91 -10.72 -0.45
CA SER A 54 1.41 -11.72 -1.41
C SER A 54 0.55 -12.98 -1.43
N GLU A 55 0.13 -13.47 -0.27
CA GLU A 55 -0.81 -14.60 -0.19
C GLU A 55 -2.17 -14.27 -0.79
N ALA A 56 -2.72 -13.09 -0.51
CA ALA A 56 -3.98 -12.64 -1.09
C ALA A 56 -3.92 -12.59 -2.63
N ILE A 57 -2.82 -12.07 -3.20
CA ILE A 57 -2.60 -12.03 -4.65
C ILE A 57 -2.60 -13.44 -5.24
N LYS A 58 -1.92 -14.41 -4.60
CA LYS A 58 -1.91 -15.81 -5.05
C LYS A 58 -3.29 -16.46 -5.01
N GLN A 59 -4.19 -15.97 -4.16
CA GLN A 59 -5.59 -16.40 -4.06
C GLN A 59 -6.52 -15.64 -5.02
N GLY A 60 -5.99 -14.77 -5.89
CA GLY A 60 -6.76 -14.03 -6.88
C GLY A 60 -7.35 -12.72 -6.38
N ALA A 61 -6.84 -12.15 -5.28
CA ALA A 61 -7.25 -10.83 -4.82
C ALA A 61 -6.96 -9.74 -5.85
N ASP A 62 -7.93 -8.83 -6.03
CA ASP A 62 -7.74 -7.60 -6.80
C ASP A 62 -7.03 -6.51 -5.98
N LEU A 63 -6.79 -5.36 -6.60
CA LEU A 63 -6.08 -4.25 -5.98
C LEU A 63 -6.79 -3.71 -4.71
N GLN A 64 -8.12 -3.63 -4.73
CA GLN A 64 -8.89 -3.15 -3.58
C GLN A 64 -8.81 -4.12 -2.41
N LYS A 65 -8.90 -5.42 -2.69
CA LYS A 65 -8.73 -6.44 -1.66
C LYS A 65 -7.30 -6.46 -1.11
N CYS A 66 -6.28 -6.28 -1.96
CA CYS A 66 -4.89 -6.14 -1.53
C CYS A 66 -4.70 -4.93 -0.60
N ARG A 67 -5.33 -3.80 -0.91
CA ARG A 67 -5.34 -2.61 -0.06
C ARG A 67 -5.93 -2.92 1.32
N GLN A 68 -7.12 -3.52 1.38
CA GLN A 68 -7.75 -3.89 2.65
C GLN A 68 -6.87 -4.83 3.48
N VAL A 69 -6.32 -5.88 2.85
CA VAL A 69 -5.43 -6.83 3.53
C VAL A 69 -4.19 -6.13 4.10
N MET A 70 -3.66 -5.13 3.40
CA MET A 70 -2.53 -4.35 3.88
C MET A 70 -2.90 -3.47 5.08
N GLU A 71 -4.03 -2.76 5.01
CA GLU A 71 -4.55 -1.93 6.11
C GLU A 71 -4.80 -2.80 7.35
N ASP A 72 -5.50 -3.92 7.21
CA ASP A 72 -5.74 -4.89 8.29
C ASP A 72 -4.41 -5.43 8.87
N ALA A 73 -3.44 -5.74 8.00
CA ALA A 73 -2.15 -6.26 8.44
C ALA A 73 -1.38 -5.25 9.29
N LEU A 74 -1.40 -3.96 8.90
CA LEU A 74 -0.75 -2.87 9.61
C LEU A 74 -1.37 -2.63 10.99
N GLU A 75 -2.71 -2.59 11.08
CA GLU A 75 -3.43 -2.42 12.34
C GLU A 75 -3.11 -3.55 13.34
N ASN A 76 -2.92 -4.78 12.86
CA ASN A 76 -2.62 -5.93 13.69
C ASN A 76 -1.13 -6.09 14.04
N THR A 77 -0.25 -5.14 13.69
CA THR A 77 1.19 -5.20 14.05
C THR A 77 1.50 -4.73 15.49
N GLY A 78 0.51 -4.19 16.21
CA GLY A 78 0.58 -4.00 17.67
C GLY A 78 1.52 -2.88 18.15
N VAL A 79 1.77 -1.87 17.33
CA VAL A 79 2.55 -0.66 17.69
C VAL A 79 1.65 0.51 18.04
#